data_AF-A0A953AHT8-F1
#
_entry.id   AF-A0A953AHT8-F1
#
_cell.length_a   1.000
_cell.length_b   1.000
_cell.length_c   1.000
_cell.angle_alpha   90.00
_cell.angle_beta   90.00
_cell.angle_gamma   90.00
#
_symmetry.space_group_name_H-M   'P 1'
#
loop_
_entity.id
_entity.type
_entity.pdbx_description
1 polymer ?
#
loop_
_entity_poly.entity_id
_entity_poly.type
_entity_poly.pdbx_seq_one_letter_code
_entity_poly.pdbx_strand_id
1 'polypeptide(L)'
;MNRENKARDFSLPINRPTPRAARQGGRSIQTRLGQLCGQHRHEKPQPWPGGFLVCLLLLVLALLTACESNTSEPVAGQAHLRQLDNGTIIYDSSSEAVLLRTFRGGGHLGTLDLSPQLSIYGDGTYILGPGLQMRQGRLSQEQLSQLLHTLVNSYRLLSFQRQQFYEVPDQDAVLLQFNVNNQHYQFFYSTFGQRQESQQDLDEYRRLGQALTTINEAVSAGSTTAYDTARKALLVRQDFSPDLSQPVPTWGLPDFTLHQVALFECGPVPEDITGPNADSGCLSFTTPQRALLLTPEQSRSVSNLLHGRLSGEFYEPATGLYYTVMLRALLPDELSQGVLAMYGSQDLTYSGVPLQQGPLPTATS
;
A
#
# COMPACT_ATOMS: atom_id res chain seq x y z
N MET A 1 17.30 14.02 42.82
CA MET A 1 17.94 15.16 42.12
C MET A 1 18.12 14.73 40.68
N ASN A 2 17.13 15.05 39.83
CA ASN A 2 17.15 16.13 38.81
C ASN A 2 17.89 15.70 37.54
N ARG A 3 17.16 15.35 36.46
CA ARG A 3 16.72 16.22 35.32
C ARG A 3 17.76 16.05 34.18
N GLU A 4 17.43 15.66 32.95
CA GLU A 4 16.46 16.24 32.02
C GLU A 4 15.99 15.26 30.92
N ASN A 5 14.69 15.34 30.64
CA ASN A 5 14.05 14.95 29.39
C ASN A 5 14.48 15.88 28.25
N LYS A 6 14.58 15.37 27.02
CA LYS A 6 14.27 16.19 25.84
C LYS A 6 13.56 15.35 24.78
N ALA A 7 12.27 15.66 24.64
CA ALA A 7 11.39 15.23 23.57
C ALA A 7 11.98 15.62 22.21
N ARG A 8 11.88 14.73 21.22
CA ARG A 8 12.02 15.10 19.81
C ARG A 8 10.65 15.56 19.34
N ASP A 9 10.45 16.88 19.43
CA ASP A 9 9.37 17.60 18.76
C ASP A 9 9.45 17.36 17.24
N PHE A 10 8.36 16.87 16.66
CA PHE A 10 8.10 17.01 15.23
C PHE A 10 7.60 18.43 14.97
N SER A 11 8.53 19.36 14.82
CA SER A 11 8.24 20.72 14.37
C SER A 11 8.17 20.76 12.84
N LEU A 12 6.98 21.05 12.30
CA LEU A 12 6.79 21.41 10.89
C LEU A 12 7.56 22.70 10.57
N PRO A 13 8.26 22.81 9.43
CA PRO A 13 8.85 24.07 9.00
C PRO A 13 7.76 25.01 8.46
N ILE A 14 7.32 25.96 9.30
CA ILE A 14 6.50 27.10 8.86
C ILE A 14 7.43 28.14 8.26
N ASN A 15 7.57 28.13 6.93
CA ASN A 15 8.18 29.26 6.22
C ASN A 15 7.20 30.44 6.22
N ARG A 16 7.44 31.44 7.08
CA ARG A 16 6.81 32.76 6.97
C ARG A 16 7.46 33.55 5.83
N PRO A 17 6.69 34.14 4.90
CA PRO A 17 7.25 35.05 3.91
C PRO A 17 7.51 36.43 4.54
N THR A 18 8.75 36.92 4.42
CA THR A 18 9.10 38.32 4.66
C THR A 18 8.77 39.18 3.43
N PRO A 19 8.26 40.42 3.59
CA PRO A 19 7.87 41.27 2.48
C PRO A 19 8.96 42.26 2.03
N ARG A 20 8.82 42.72 0.77
CA ARG A 20 9.53 43.80 0.03
C ARG A 20 10.81 43.34 -0.70
N ALA A 21 11.13 43.83 -1.89
CA ALA A 21 10.81 45.12 -2.50
C ALA A 21 10.68 45.06 -4.03
N ALA A 22 9.94 46.04 -4.55
CA ALA A 22 9.70 46.32 -5.95
C ALA A 22 10.98 46.57 -6.77
N ARG A 23 10.93 46.21 -8.06
CA ARG A 23 11.62 46.98 -9.10
C ARG A 23 10.81 46.98 -10.40
N GLN A 24 10.61 48.21 -10.88
CA GLN A 24 9.96 48.61 -12.12
C GLN A 24 10.73 48.19 -13.37
N GLY A 25 10.01 48.07 -14.48
CA GLY A 25 10.50 47.96 -15.85
C GLY A 25 9.64 46.92 -16.58
N GLY A 26 8.72 47.23 -17.48
CA GLY A 26 8.73 48.30 -18.48
C GLY A 26 8.82 47.63 -19.84
N ARG A 27 7.68 47.52 -20.55
CA ARG A 27 7.49 47.58 -22.01
C ARG A 27 6.27 46.78 -22.48
N SER A 28 5.40 47.53 -23.14
CA SER A 28 4.39 47.16 -24.12
C SER A 28 4.84 46.12 -25.15
N ILE A 29 3.88 45.35 -25.68
CA ILE A 29 3.52 45.33 -27.11
C ILE A 29 2.10 44.73 -27.27
N GLN A 30 1.23 45.49 -27.92
CA GLN A 30 -0.02 45.04 -28.55
C GLN A 30 0.29 44.35 -29.89
N THR A 31 -0.45 43.29 -30.23
CA THR A 31 -1.11 43.06 -31.55
C THR A 31 -1.81 41.69 -31.52
N ARG A 32 -3.14 41.63 -31.58
CA ARG A 32 -4.05 41.60 -32.75
C ARG A 32 -4.26 40.20 -33.36
N LEU A 33 -5.53 39.78 -33.27
CA LEU A 33 -6.42 39.29 -34.34
C LEU A 33 -5.97 38.11 -35.22
N GLY A 34 -6.80 37.06 -35.17
CA GLY A 34 -6.90 36.04 -36.20
C GLY A 34 -8.14 35.17 -35.99
N GLN A 35 -9.32 35.67 -36.39
CA GLN A 35 -10.50 34.85 -36.67
C GLN A 35 -10.16 33.85 -37.79
N LEU A 36 -10.69 32.63 -37.72
CA LEU A 36 -11.20 31.92 -38.88
C LEU A 36 -12.27 30.90 -38.44
N CYS A 37 -13.48 31.13 -38.93
CA CYS A 37 -14.60 30.20 -38.91
C CYS A 37 -14.31 29.01 -39.85
N GLY A 38 -14.76 27.82 -39.45
CA GLY A 38 -14.85 26.65 -40.32
C GLY A 38 -16.06 25.80 -39.92
N GLN A 39 -17.16 26.00 -40.64
CA GLN A 39 -18.43 25.29 -40.52
C GLN A 39 -18.45 24.13 -41.53
N HIS A 40 -19.01 22.97 -41.15
CA HIS A 40 -19.68 21.91 -41.97
C HIS A 40 -19.45 20.53 -41.32
N ARG A 41 -20.37 19.57 -41.29
CA ARG A 41 -21.73 19.40 -41.84
C ARG A 41 -22.41 18.27 -41.07
N HIS A 42 -23.72 18.38 -40.89
CA HIS A 42 -24.59 17.26 -40.53
C HIS A 42 -24.80 16.34 -41.75
N GLU A 43 -24.54 15.04 -41.59
CA GLU A 43 -25.07 14.00 -42.47
C GLU A 43 -26.20 13.24 -41.76
N LYS A 44 -27.30 13.03 -42.49
CA LYS A 44 -28.44 12.19 -42.09
C LYS A 44 -28.17 10.74 -42.51
N PRO A 45 -28.52 9.72 -41.71
CA PRO A 45 -28.39 8.33 -42.14
C PRO A 45 -29.59 7.88 -43.00
N GLN A 46 -29.27 7.13 -44.05
CA GLN A 46 -30.19 6.37 -44.90
C GLN A 46 -30.41 4.97 -44.28
N PRO A 47 -31.63 4.38 -44.33
CA PRO A 47 -31.87 3.04 -43.78
C PRO A 47 -31.51 1.95 -44.80
N TRP A 48 -30.67 1.00 -44.40
CA TRP A 48 -30.42 -0.26 -45.13
C TRP A 48 -31.08 -1.45 -44.40
N PRO A 49 -31.60 -2.45 -45.13
CA PRO A 49 -32.36 -3.56 -44.59
C PRO A 49 -31.42 -4.63 -44.04
N GLY A 50 -30.97 -4.47 -42.80
CA GLY A 50 -30.05 -5.41 -42.14
C GLY A 50 -30.48 -5.88 -40.74
N GLY A 51 -31.69 -5.51 -40.30
CA GLY A 51 -32.12 -5.63 -38.90
C GLY A 51 -32.26 -7.06 -38.36
N PHE A 52 -32.32 -8.08 -39.23
CA PHE A 52 -32.52 -9.46 -38.78
C PHE A 52 -31.22 -10.17 -38.37
N LEU A 53 -30.08 -9.79 -38.95
CA LEU A 53 -28.77 -10.39 -38.63
C LEU A 53 -28.12 -9.76 -37.39
N VAL A 54 -28.39 -8.47 -37.12
CA VAL A 54 -27.83 -7.76 -35.95
C VAL A 54 -28.54 -8.17 -34.65
N CYS A 55 -29.87 -8.41 -34.68
CA CYS A 55 -30.59 -8.92 -33.51
C CYS A 55 -30.17 -10.35 -33.13
N LEU A 56 -29.86 -11.20 -34.12
CA LEU A 56 -29.40 -12.57 -33.85
C LEU A 56 -27.99 -12.56 -33.21
N LEU A 57 -27.11 -11.66 -33.66
CA LEU A 57 -25.76 -11.52 -33.10
C LEU A 57 -25.79 -10.96 -31.65
N LEU A 58 -26.71 -10.03 -31.36
CA LEU A 58 -26.92 -9.51 -30.00
C LEU A 58 -27.52 -10.55 -29.05
N LEU A 59 -28.41 -11.42 -29.55
CA LEU A 59 -28.99 -12.50 -28.74
C LEU A 59 -27.94 -13.59 -28.41
N VAL A 60 -27.01 -13.86 -29.32
CA VAL A 60 -25.88 -14.78 -29.10
C VAL A 60 -24.83 -14.17 -28.16
N LEU A 61 -24.58 -12.86 -28.22
CA LEU A 61 -23.74 -12.18 -27.23
C LEU A 61 -24.35 -12.18 -25.82
N ALA A 62 -25.67 -12.05 -25.69
CA ALA A 62 -26.37 -12.11 -24.40
C ALA A 62 -26.40 -13.54 -23.80
N LEU A 63 -26.28 -14.58 -24.63
CA LEU A 63 -26.20 -15.98 -24.17
C LEU A 63 -24.77 -16.42 -23.81
N LEU A 64 -23.73 -15.66 -24.19
CA LEU A 64 -22.33 -15.95 -23.88
C LEU A 64 -21.77 -15.15 -22.69
N THR A 65 -22.54 -14.24 -22.09
CA THR A 65 -22.15 -13.50 -20.87
C THR A 65 -22.79 -14.03 -19.59
N ALA A 66 -23.41 -15.20 -19.63
CA ALA A 66 -24.03 -15.85 -18.46
C ALA A 66 -23.20 -17.07 -17.99
N CYS A 67 -21.90 -16.89 -17.80
CA CYS A 67 -21.04 -17.80 -17.01
C CYS A 67 -19.70 -17.11 -16.77
N GLU A 68 -19.68 -16.09 -15.90
CA GLU A 68 -18.54 -15.78 -15.03
C GLU A 68 -18.94 -14.67 -14.07
N SER A 69 -19.55 -15.09 -12.96
CA SER A 69 -19.61 -14.30 -11.74
C SER A 69 -19.61 -15.28 -10.59
N ASN A 70 -18.47 -15.94 -10.38
CA ASN A 70 -18.10 -16.38 -9.04
C ASN A 70 -17.73 -15.11 -8.23
N THR A 71 -18.70 -14.23 -8.03
CA THR A 71 -18.73 -13.43 -6.81
C THR A 71 -19.04 -14.41 -5.71
N SER A 72 -17.96 -14.91 -5.09
CA SER A 72 -18.00 -15.54 -3.79
C SER A 72 -18.72 -14.57 -2.85
N GLU A 73 -20.04 -14.73 -2.68
CA GLU A 73 -20.69 -14.16 -1.52
C GLU A 73 -20.01 -14.79 -0.30
N PRO A 74 -19.48 -13.99 0.65
CA PRO A 74 -18.98 -14.56 1.88
C PRO A 74 -20.17 -15.18 2.60
N VAL A 75 -20.11 -16.51 2.75
CA VAL A 75 -20.99 -17.28 3.62
C VAL A 75 -21.08 -16.53 4.94
N ALA A 76 -22.31 -16.13 5.31
CA ALA A 76 -22.62 -15.46 6.56
C ALA A 76 -22.28 -16.38 7.75
N GLY A 77 -21.01 -16.36 8.15
CA GLY A 77 -20.56 -16.77 9.47
C GLY A 77 -21.03 -15.74 10.49
N GLN A 78 -21.47 -16.23 11.65
CA GLN A 78 -21.93 -15.50 12.82
C GLN A 78 -21.47 -14.03 12.88
N ALA A 79 -22.44 -13.10 12.80
CA ALA A 79 -22.18 -11.67 12.74
C ALA A 79 -21.37 -11.17 13.94
N HIS A 80 -20.08 -10.90 13.72
CA HIS A 80 -19.20 -10.17 14.63
C HIS A 80 -19.43 -8.65 14.55
N LEU A 81 -20.58 -8.21 14.05
CA LEU A 81 -20.87 -6.78 13.85
C LEU A 81 -21.13 -6.07 15.18
N ARG A 82 -20.47 -4.94 15.39
CA ARG A 82 -20.74 -3.99 16.50
C ARG A 82 -21.29 -2.69 15.97
N GLN A 83 -22.23 -2.11 16.72
CA GLN A 83 -22.84 -0.81 16.43
C GLN A 83 -22.51 0.21 17.53
N LEU A 84 -22.14 1.43 17.15
CA LEU A 84 -22.10 2.59 18.05
C LEU A 84 -23.27 3.55 17.75
N ASP A 85 -24.02 3.93 18.78
CA ASP A 85 -25.07 4.95 18.68
C ASP A 85 -24.55 6.35 19.05
N ASN A 86 -24.33 7.15 18.00
CA ASN A 86 -24.29 8.61 17.91
C ASN A 86 -23.89 8.94 16.46
N GLY A 87 -24.79 8.63 15.51
CA GLY A 87 -24.46 8.53 14.09
C GLY A 87 -23.94 7.13 13.75
N THR A 88 -24.86 6.15 13.80
CA THR A 88 -24.67 4.70 13.62
C THR A 88 -23.39 4.30 12.86
N ILE A 89 -22.36 3.86 13.59
CA ILE A 89 -21.15 3.26 13.03
C ILE A 89 -21.24 1.74 13.25
N ILE A 90 -21.21 0.98 12.15
CA ILE A 90 -21.23 -0.48 12.14
C ILE A 90 -19.88 -0.97 11.64
N TYR A 91 -19.27 -1.92 12.36
CA TYR A 91 -18.02 -2.54 11.91
C TYR A 91 -17.93 -4.00 12.35
N ASP A 92 -17.14 -4.79 11.63
CA ASP A 92 -16.81 -6.14 12.02
C ASP A 92 -15.76 -6.13 13.15
N SER A 93 -16.12 -6.70 14.30
CA SER A 93 -15.30 -6.77 15.51
C SER A 93 -14.38 -8.00 15.56
N SER A 94 -14.26 -8.77 14.48
CA SER A 94 -13.33 -9.90 14.38
C SER A 94 -11.87 -9.43 14.44
N SER A 95 -10.97 -10.34 14.84
CA SER A 95 -9.53 -10.08 14.90
C SER A 95 -8.85 -10.02 13.52
N GLU A 96 -9.57 -10.36 12.46
CA GLU A 96 -9.10 -10.33 11.07
C GLU A 96 -9.71 -9.17 10.28
N ALA A 97 -10.75 -8.52 10.80
CA ALA A 97 -11.35 -7.35 10.17
C ALA A 97 -10.46 -6.11 10.35
N VAL A 98 -9.78 -5.69 9.29
CA VAL A 98 -9.02 -4.44 9.27
C VAL A 98 -9.98 -3.26 9.28
N LEU A 99 -9.96 -2.43 10.32
CA LEU A 99 -10.74 -1.19 10.38
C LEU A 99 -9.97 -0.01 9.81
N LEU A 100 -8.70 0.13 10.19
CA LEU A 100 -7.83 1.21 9.77
C LEU A 100 -6.50 0.62 9.36
N ARG A 101 -5.94 1.07 8.24
CA ARG A 101 -4.59 0.71 7.82
C ARG A 101 -3.92 1.90 7.17
N THR A 102 -2.66 2.15 7.55
CA THR A 102 -1.87 3.19 6.92
C THR A 102 -0.65 2.63 6.22
N PHE A 103 -0.36 3.17 5.06
CA PHE A 103 0.87 2.96 4.32
C PHE A 103 1.57 4.29 4.11
N ARG A 104 2.88 4.23 3.89
CA ARG A 104 3.65 5.34 3.36
C ARG A 104 4.24 4.94 2.03
N GLY A 105 4.14 5.83 1.06
CA GLY A 105 4.77 5.68 -0.24
C GLY A 105 5.17 7.02 -0.82
N GLY A 106 5.79 7.00 -1.99
CA GLY A 106 6.45 8.16 -2.58
C GLY A 106 7.70 8.63 -1.84
N GLY A 107 8.32 9.69 -2.35
CA GLY A 107 9.57 10.27 -1.85
C GLY A 107 10.77 9.91 -2.72
N HIS A 108 11.67 10.89 -2.92
CA HIS A 108 12.81 10.86 -3.83
C HIS A 108 13.83 9.72 -3.65
N LEU A 109 13.70 8.88 -2.61
CA LEU A 109 14.64 7.81 -2.31
C LEU A 109 14.11 6.41 -2.66
N GLY A 110 12.88 6.28 -3.17
CA GLY A 110 12.35 5.01 -3.67
C GLY A 110 12.47 3.88 -2.64
N THR A 111 11.66 3.92 -1.58
CA THR A 111 11.66 2.88 -0.55
C THR A 111 10.43 1.99 -0.67
N LEU A 112 10.57 0.70 -0.36
CA LEU A 112 9.44 -0.22 -0.21
C LEU A 112 9.21 -0.53 1.27
N ASP A 113 8.00 -0.26 1.74
CA ASP A 113 7.55 -0.73 3.06
C ASP A 113 7.03 -2.17 2.92
N LEU A 114 7.70 -3.12 3.58
CA LEU A 114 7.36 -4.56 3.53
C LEU A 114 6.08 -4.91 4.30
N SER A 115 5.52 -3.95 5.02
CA SER A 115 4.28 -4.07 5.77
C SER A 115 3.63 -2.69 5.89
N PRO A 116 2.35 -2.60 6.25
CA PRO A 116 1.74 -1.32 6.62
C PRO A 116 2.48 -0.66 7.79
N GLN A 117 2.38 0.66 7.90
CA GLN A 117 2.87 1.41 9.06
C GLN A 117 2.03 1.13 10.30
N LEU A 118 0.73 0.97 10.10
CA LEU A 118 -0.23 0.65 11.15
C LEU A 118 -1.37 -0.17 10.55
N SER A 119 -1.85 -1.16 11.29
CA SER A 119 -3.15 -1.80 11.08
C SER A 119 -3.89 -1.89 12.40
N ILE A 120 -5.15 -1.47 12.45
CA ILE A 120 -6.06 -1.62 13.60
C ILE A 120 -7.19 -2.55 13.19
N TYR A 121 -7.45 -3.58 14.00
CA TYR A 121 -8.45 -4.62 13.75
C TYR A 121 -9.73 -4.39 14.57
N GLY A 122 -10.80 -5.08 14.17
CA GLY A 122 -12.13 -5.02 14.77
C GLY A 122 -12.16 -5.32 16.27
N ASP A 123 -11.28 -6.19 16.74
CA ASP A 123 -11.21 -6.57 18.15
C ASP A 123 -10.41 -5.57 19.02
N GLY A 124 -9.86 -4.52 18.40
CA GLY A 124 -9.01 -3.50 19.02
C GLY A 124 -7.52 -3.83 19.01
N THR A 125 -7.10 -4.99 18.50
CA THR A 125 -5.68 -5.28 18.27
C THR A 125 -5.13 -4.27 17.26
N TYR A 126 -3.90 -3.80 17.47
CA TYR A 126 -3.18 -3.05 16.44
C TYR A 126 -1.76 -3.59 16.26
N ILE A 127 -1.25 -3.47 15.04
CA ILE A 127 0.12 -3.84 14.67
C ILE A 127 0.79 -2.62 14.06
N LEU A 128 1.93 -2.24 14.63
CA LEU A 128 2.80 -1.17 14.18
C LEU A 128 3.94 -1.75 13.33
N GLY A 129 4.14 -1.13 12.17
CA GLY A 129 5.28 -1.27 11.27
C GLY A 129 5.84 0.12 10.92
N PRO A 130 6.53 0.31 9.79
CA PRO A 130 6.72 -0.63 8.68
C PRO A 130 7.92 -1.57 8.86
N GLY A 131 7.98 -2.60 8.03
CA GLY A 131 9.14 -3.46 7.85
C GLY A 131 9.04 -4.81 8.55
N LEU A 132 10.18 -5.40 8.85
CA LEU A 132 10.25 -6.76 9.38
C LEU A 132 9.97 -6.81 10.89
N GLN A 133 10.38 -5.77 11.63
CA GLN A 133 10.26 -5.73 13.10
C GLN A 133 8.94 -5.09 13.55
N MET A 134 7.85 -5.83 13.36
CA MET A 134 6.52 -5.34 13.76
C MET A 134 6.29 -5.48 15.26
N ARG A 135 5.39 -4.63 15.79
CA ARG A 135 4.99 -4.64 17.21
C ARG A 135 3.48 -4.65 17.34
N GLN A 136 2.97 -5.48 18.24
CA GLN A 136 1.54 -5.58 18.52
C GLN A 136 1.19 -4.87 19.82
N GLY A 137 0.05 -4.18 19.83
CA GLY A 137 -0.59 -3.68 21.04
C GLY A 137 -2.10 -3.86 20.95
N ARG A 138 -2.82 -3.26 21.91
CA ARG A 138 -4.28 -3.35 21.97
C ARG A 138 -4.90 -2.05 22.46
N LEU A 139 -5.96 -1.61 21.79
CA LEU A 139 -6.89 -0.59 22.26
C LEU A 139 -7.99 -1.25 23.09
N SER A 140 -8.39 -0.60 24.19
CA SER A 140 -9.65 -0.96 24.85
C SER A 140 -10.82 -0.70 23.91
N GLN A 141 -11.96 -1.32 24.20
CA GLN A 141 -13.16 -1.13 23.39
C GLN A 141 -13.65 0.32 23.42
N GLU A 142 -13.48 1.00 24.56
CA GLU A 142 -13.78 2.43 24.73
C GLU A 142 -12.82 3.29 23.89
N GLN A 143 -11.52 2.97 23.88
CA GLN A 143 -10.53 3.69 23.07
C GLN A 143 -10.80 3.53 21.57
N LEU A 144 -11.09 2.31 21.11
CA LEU A 144 -11.44 2.06 19.72
C LEU A 144 -12.74 2.78 19.34
N SER A 145 -13.76 2.70 20.20
CA SER A 145 -15.04 3.39 20.03
C SER A 145 -14.85 4.90 19.89
N GLN A 146 -14.08 5.51 20.79
CA GLN A 146 -13.77 6.94 20.77
C GLN A 146 -12.99 7.34 19.51
N LEU A 147 -12.05 6.51 19.07
CA LEU A 147 -11.31 6.73 17.83
C LEU A 147 -12.26 6.76 16.65
N LEU A 148 -13.05 5.71 16.43
CA LEU A 148 -14.00 5.61 15.31
C LEU A 148 -15.00 6.77 15.32
N HIS A 149 -15.56 7.11 16.48
CA HIS A 149 -16.45 8.25 16.63
C HIS A 149 -15.76 9.57 16.23
N THR A 150 -14.52 9.78 16.65
CA THR A 150 -13.76 11.00 16.31
C THR A 150 -13.52 11.09 14.80
N LEU A 151 -13.14 9.98 14.16
CA LEU A 151 -12.92 9.94 12.71
C LEU A 151 -14.20 10.21 11.91
N VAL A 152 -15.30 9.57 12.28
CA VAL A 152 -16.57 9.67 11.54
C VAL A 152 -17.32 10.97 11.85
N ASN A 153 -17.45 11.36 13.11
CA ASN A 153 -18.33 12.45 13.50
C ASN A 153 -17.61 13.79 13.64
N SER A 154 -16.40 13.80 14.21
CA SER A 154 -15.63 15.04 14.40
C SER A 154 -14.90 15.44 13.12
N TYR A 155 -14.18 14.51 12.49
CA TYR A 155 -13.44 14.78 11.25
C TYR A 155 -14.26 14.57 9.98
N ARG A 156 -15.40 13.88 10.08
CA ARG A 156 -16.33 13.69 8.95
C ARG A 156 -15.69 13.06 7.73
N LEU A 157 -14.79 12.10 7.93
CA LEU A 157 -14.05 11.46 6.82
C LEU A 157 -15.00 10.87 5.77
N LEU A 158 -16.13 10.32 6.20
CA LEU A 158 -17.10 9.68 5.30
C LEU A 158 -17.84 10.68 4.39
N SER A 159 -17.77 11.98 4.68
CA SER A 159 -18.43 13.03 3.90
C SER A 159 -17.47 13.83 3.02
N PHE A 160 -16.22 13.40 2.89
CA PHE A 160 -15.26 14.09 2.04
C PHE A 160 -15.65 13.96 0.57
N GLN A 161 -15.54 15.06 -0.17
CA GLN A 161 -15.70 15.02 -1.63
C GLN A 161 -14.41 14.61 -2.32
N ARG A 162 -13.27 14.88 -1.69
CA ARG A 162 -11.95 14.55 -2.23
C ARG A 162 -11.28 13.48 -1.37
N GLN A 163 -10.72 12.49 -2.05
CA GLN A 163 -9.99 11.38 -1.43
C GLN A 163 -8.48 11.46 -1.65
N GLN A 164 -8.02 12.29 -2.60
CA GLN A 164 -6.62 12.41 -2.95
C GLN A 164 -6.11 13.84 -2.76
N PHE A 165 -5.27 14.05 -1.75
CA PHE A 165 -4.67 15.33 -1.40
C PHE A 165 -3.16 15.29 -1.63
N TYR A 166 -2.74 15.19 -2.89
CA TYR A 166 -1.34 15.33 -3.31
C TYR A 166 -1.27 15.97 -4.71
N GLU A 167 -0.15 16.61 -5.02
CA GLU A 167 0.03 17.31 -6.30
C GLU A 167 0.98 16.61 -7.27
N VAL A 168 1.93 15.83 -6.75
CA VAL A 168 2.96 15.16 -7.57
C VAL A 168 3.01 13.67 -7.17
N PRO A 169 2.99 12.74 -8.13
CA PRO A 169 3.00 11.29 -7.87
C PRO A 169 4.20 10.75 -7.07
N ASP A 170 5.31 11.50 -6.94
CA ASP A 170 6.54 11.10 -6.24
C ASP A 170 6.72 11.79 -4.88
N GLN A 171 5.67 12.38 -4.31
CA GLN A 171 5.73 12.95 -2.96
C GLN A 171 5.51 11.91 -1.88
N ASP A 172 6.24 12.05 -0.78
CA ASP A 172 6.00 11.29 0.45
C ASP A 172 4.53 11.46 0.88
N ALA A 173 3.77 10.39 0.76
CA ALA A 173 2.33 10.35 0.91
C ALA A 173 1.94 9.24 1.89
N VAL A 174 0.94 9.54 2.69
CA VAL A 174 0.29 8.57 3.57
C VAL A 174 -1.02 8.13 2.92
N LEU A 175 -1.15 6.84 2.65
CA LEU A 175 -2.43 6.23 2.29
C LEU A 175 -3.10 5.73 3.56
N LEU A 176 -4.35 6.17 3.79
CA LEU A 176 -5.24 5.66 4.83
C LEU A 176 -6.35 4.83 4.19
N GLN A 177 -6.43 3.56 4.56
CA GLN A 177 -7.60 2.71 4.34
C GLN A 177 -8.49 2.75 5.57
N PHE A 178 -9.79 2.94 5.37
CA PHE A 178 -10.78 2.98 6.44
C PHE A 178 -12.02 2.16 6.08
N ASN A 179 -12.30 1.12 6.87
CA ASN A 179 -13.37 0.15 6.65
C ASN A 179 -14.40 0.23 7.77
N VAL A 180 -15.54 0.84 7.47
CA VAL A 180 -16.70 0.96 8.37
C VAL A 180 -17.97 0.99 7.54
N ASN A 181 -19.11 0.69 8.16
CA ASN A 181 -20.43 0.71 7.52
C ASN A 181 -20.50 -0.11 6.23
N ASN A 182 -19.77 -1.23 6.18
CA ASN A 182 -19.63 -2.09 5.00
C ASN A 182 -19.08 -1.36 3.75
N GLN A 183 -18.30 -0.30 3.95
CA GLN A 183 -17.69 0.48 2.89
C GLN A 183 -16.17 0.58 3.09
N HIS A 184 -15.45 0.59 1.96
CA HIS A 184 -14.00 0.77 1.92
C HIS A 184 -13.68 2.18 1.43
N TYR A 185 -13.01 2.96 2.27
CA TYR A 185 -12.55 4.30 1.95
C TYR A 185 -11.03 4.32 1.84
N GLN A 186 -10.52 5.07 0.87
CA GLN A 186 -9.09 5.32 0.70
C GLN A 186 -8.85 6.82 0.66
N PHE A 187 -7.91 7.29 1.47
CA PHE A 187 -7.50 8.69 1.50
C PHE A 187 -6.00 8.80 1.33
N PHE A 188 -5.54 9.64 0.40
CA PHE A 188 -4.13 9.93 0.18
C PHE A 188 -3.83 11.32 0.72
N TYR A 189 -2.83 11.41 1.60
CA TYR A 189 -2.42 12.65 2.24
C TYR A 189 -0.95 12.92 1.95
N SER A 190 -0.65 14.02 1.27
CA SER A 190 0.71 14.51 1.04
C SER A 190 0.74 16.04 1.03
N THR A 191 1.83 16.63 0.56
CA THR A 191 1.93 18.08 0.40
C THR A 191 0.85 18.56 -0.59
N PHE A 192 0.08 19.56 -0.17
CA PHE A 192 -1.11 20.05 -0.86
C PHE A 192 -1.05 21.57 -1.05
N GLY A 193 -1.45 22.09 -2.22
CA GLY A 193 -1.81 23.51 -2.38
C GLY A 193 -0.77 24.46 -2.99
N GLN A 194 -0.04 24.08 -4.03
CA GLN A 194 0.60 25.03 -4.94
C GLN A 194 -0.36 25.62 -5.98
N ARG A 195 -1.58 25.08 -6.11
CA ARG A 195 -2.67 25.64 -6.93
C ARG A 195 -3.74 26.33 -6.07
N GLN A 196 -4.62 27.10 -6.72
CA GLN A 196 -5.77 27.72 -6.05
C GLN A 196 -6.83 26.66 -5.76
N GLU A 197 -6.87 26.19 -4.51
CA GLU A 197 -7.82 25.17 -4.04
C GLU A 197 -9.08 25.81 -3.44
N SER A 198 -10.18 25.06 -3.40
CA SER A 198 -11.41 25.53 -2.75
C SER A 198 -11.26 25.56 -1.22
N GLN A 199 -12.06 26.38 -0.53
CA GLN A 199 -12.09 26.37 0.95
C GLN A 199 -12.49 25.00 1.50
N GLN A 200 -13.36 24.28 0.80
CA GLN A 200 -13.78 22.94 1.18
C GLN A 200 -12.61 21.95 1.11
N ASP A 201 -11.80 21.99 0.04
CA ASP A 201 -10.63 21.12 -0.09
C ASP A 201 -9.60 21.38 1.02
N LEU A 202 -9.36 22.65 1.35
CA LEU A 202 -8.45 23.04 2.44
C LEU A 202 -8.97 22.61 3.82
N ASP A 203 -10.28 22.59 4.03
CA ASP A 203 -10.91 22.06 5.24
C ASP A 203 -10.79 20.53 5.32
N GLU A 204 -11.08 19.81 4.24
CA GLU A 204 -10.97 18.35 4.18
C GLU A 204 -9.52 17.88 4.36
N TYR A 205 -8.57 18.54 3.70
CA TYR A 205 -7.13 18.30 3.87
C TYR A 205 -6.70 18.43 5.34
N ARG A 206 -7.09 19.53 6.01
CA ARG A 206 -6.76 19.75 7.43
C ARG A 206 -7.38 18.68 8.33
N ARG A 207 -8.63 18.30 8.09
CA ARG A 207 -9.32 17.25 8.85
C ARG A 207 -8.68 15.88 8.64
N LEU A 208 -8.20 15.57 7.42
CA LEU A 208 -7.43 14.35 7.17
C LEU A 208 -6.12 14.31 7.94
N GLY A 209 -5.37 15.42 7.92
CA GLY A 209 -4.13 15.54 8.69
C GLY A 209 -4.36 15.37 10.20
N GLN A 210 -5.44 15.95 10.74
CA GLN A 210 -5.84 15.75 12.13
C GLN A 210 -6.24 14.30 12.43
N ALA A 211 -7.00 13.66 11.54
CA ALA A 211 -7.38 12.26 11.67
C ALA A 211 -6.15 11.33 11.74
N LEU A 212 -5.18 11.51 10.86
CA LEU A 212 -3.93 10.74 10.87
C LEU A 212 -3.14 10.93 12.17
N THR A 213 -3.06 12.17 12.68
CA THR A 213 -2.45 12.46 13.98
C THR A 213 -3.17 11.73 15.12
N THR A 214 -4.50 11.82 15.18
CA THR A 214 -5.29 11.15 16.23
C THR A 214 -5.18 9.63 16.18
N ILE A 215 -5.11 9.03 14.98
CA ILE A 215 -4.87 7.59 14.81
C ILE A 215 -3.52 7.20 15.43
N ASN A 216 -2.46 7.96 15.12
CA ASN A 216 -1.13 7.70 15.66
C ASN A 216 -1.09 7.90 17.19
N GLU A 217 -1.72 8.94 17.71
CA GLU A 217 -1.80 9.21 19.15
C GLU A 217 -2.52 8.09 19.91
N ALA A 218 -3.60 7.55 19.35
CA ALA A 218 -4.37 6.46 19.95
C ALA A 218 -3.52 5.21 20.21
N VAL A 219 -2.58 4.90 19.32
CA VAL A 219 -1.72 3.70 19.41
C VAL A 219 -0.36 3.96 20.06
N SER A 220 0.06 5.23 20.16
CA SER A 220 1.39 5.59 20.70
C SER A 220 1.50 5.48 22.23
N ALA A 221 0.37 5.50 22.94
CA ALA A 221 0.34 5.49 24.41
C ALA A 221 0.35 4.08 25.03
N GLY A 222 0.11 3.04 24.23
CA GLY A 222 -0.02 1.65 24.73
C GLY A 222 1.33 0.93 24.88
N SER A 223 1.37 -0.06 25.77
CA SER A 223 2.48 -1.02 25.77
C SER A 223 2.36 -1.93 24.54
N THR A 224 3.51 -2.24 23.94
CA THR A 224 3.58 -3.13 22.77
C THR A 224 4.52 -4.29 23.02
N THR A 225 4.24 -5.43 22.41
CA THR A 225 5.14 -6.58 22.34
C THR A 225 5.63 -6.78 20.91
N ALA A 226 6.75 -7.49 20.72
CA ALA A 226 7.15 -7.91 19.38
C ALA A 226 6.02 -8.74 18.74
N TYR A 227 5.74 -8.49 17.47
CA TYR A 227 4.80 -9.27 16.69
C TYR A 227 5.55 -10.31 15.88
N ASP A 228 5.21 -11.58 16.06
CA ASP A 228 5.73 -12.68 15.25
C ASP A 228 4.67 -13.79 15.12
N THR A 229 4.66 -14.47 13.98
CA THR A 229 3.74 -15.58 13.70
C THR A 229 4.47 -16.73 13.03
N ALA A 230 3.93 -17.94 13.16
CA ALA A 230 4.50 -19.13 12.51
C ALA A 230 4.31 -19.14 10.99
N ARG A 231 3.40 -18.32 10.46
CA ARG A 231 3.14 -18.17 9.02
C ARG A 231 3.90 -16.95 8.53
N LYS A 232 4.93 -17.18 7.73
CA LYS A 232 5.78 -16.12 7.17
C LYS A 232 5.74 -16.15 5.65
N ALA A 233 5.79 -14.96 5.07
CA ALA A 233 6.14 -14.80 3.67
C ALA A 233 7.66 -14.77 3.56
N LEU A 234 8.19 -15.56 2.64
CA LEU A 234 9.56 -15.39 2.16
C LEU A 234 9.52 -14.32 1.07
N LEU A 235 10.49 -13.41 1.10
CA LEU A 235 10.77 -12.44 0.05
C LEU A 235 12.26 -12.52 -0.28
N VAL A 236 12.61 -12.61 -1.56
CA VAL A 236 13.98 -12.81 -2.03
C VAL A 236 14.28 -11.84 -3.15
N ARG A 237 15.32 -11.02 -2.94
CA ARG A 237 15.82 -10.07 -3.93
C ARG A 237 17.25 -10.41 -4.30
N GLN A 238 17.59 -10.38 -5.58
CA GLN A 238 18.98 -10.50 -6.02
C GLN A 238 19.78 -9.28 -5.54
N ASP A 239 20.97 -9.51 -5.00
CA ASP A 239 21.89 -8.48 -4.54
C ASP A 239 23.08 -8.35 -5.49
N PHE A 240 23.24 -7.18 -6.09
CA PHE A 240 24.32 -6.86 -7.03
C PHE A 240 25.53 -6.22 -6.35
N SER A 241 25.42 -5.83 -5.09
CA SER A 241 26.50 -5.17 -4.34
C SER A 241 26.59 -5.73 -2.92
N PRO A 242 26.79 -7.06 -2.77
CA PRO A 242 26.85 -7.69 -1.46
C PRO A 242 28.05 -7.18 -0.66
N ASP A 243 27.91 -7.11 0.66
CA ASP A 243 29.01 -6.73 1.54
C ASP A 243 29.96 -7.92 1.76
N LEU A 244 31.00 -8.00 0.93
CA LEU A 244 32.04 -9.02 1.01
C LEU A 244 33.08 -8.75 2.11
N SER A 245 32.91 -7.71 2.94
CA SER A 245 33.75 -7.50 4.12
C SER A 245 33.52 -8.56 5.21
N GLN A 246 32.38 -9.25 5.16
CA GLN A 246 32.03 -10.37 6.04
C GLN A 246 31.78 -11.64 5.21
N PRO A 247 32.02 -12.84 5.76
CA PRO A 247 31.66 -14.08 5.08
C PRO A 247 30.14 -14.18 4.91
N VAL A 248 29.69 -14.28 3.66
CA VAL A 248 28.27 -14.47 3.31
C VAL A 248 27.93 -15.96 3.40
N PRO A 249 26.92 -16.37 4.19
CA PRO A 249 26.53 -17.76 4.31
C PRO A 249 25.95 -18.32 3.01
N THR A 250 26.13 -19.62 2.80
CA THR A 250 25.61 -20.31 1.61
C THR A 250 24.15 -20.71 1.82
N TRP A 251 23.30 -20.51 0.80
CA TRP A 251 21.95 -21.04 0.78
C TRP A 251 21.96 -22.56 0.61
N GLY A 252 21.26 -23.27 1.50
CA GLY A 252 21.32 -24.73 1.58
C GLY A 252 19.97 -25.43 1.73
N LEU A 253 18.84 -24.75 1.49
CA LEU A 253 17.53 -25.42 1.55
C LEU A 253 17.23 -26.17 0.25
N PRO A 254 16.83 -27.45 0.31
CA PRO A 254 16.55 -28.25 -0.88
C PRO A 254 15.17 -27.97 -1.49
N ASP A 255 14.25 -27.39 -0.73
CA ASP A 255 12.85 -27.19 -1.14
C ASP A 255 12.73 -26.21 -2.33
N PHE A 256 13.63 -25.22 -2.40
CA PHE A 256 13.67 -24.22 -3.46
C PHE A 256 15.03 -23.49 -3.48
N THR A 257 15.40 -23.00 -4.65
CA THR A 257 16.54 -22.09 -4.84
C THR A 257 16.10 -20.64 -4.65
N LEU A 258 17.01 -19.79 -4.18
CA LEU A 258 16.77 -18.35 -4.08
C LEU A 258 16.52 -17.74 -5.46
N HIS A 259 17.21 -18.23 -6.49
CA HIS A 259 16.94 -17.81 -7.86
C HIS A 259 15.49 -18.08 -8.29
N GLN A 260 14.96 -19.27 -8.03
CA GLN A 260 13.55 -19.60 -8.34
C GLN A 260 12.58 -18.68 -7.59
N VAL A 261 12.84 -18.38 -6.32
CA VAL A 261 11.98 -17.48 -5.54
C VAL A 261 12.05 -16.06 -6.10
N ALA A 262 13.24 -15.53 -6.37
CA ALA A 262 13.41 -14.19 -6.92
C ALA A 262 12.70 -14.03 -8.28
N LEU A 263 12.82 -15.01 -9.18
CA LEU A 263 12.10 -15.02 -10.46
C LEU A 263 10.58 -15.13 -10.27
N PHE A 264 10.14 -15.93 -9.31
CA PHE A 264 8.73 -16.09 -8.99
C PHE A 264 8.10 -14.79 -8.48
N GLU A 265 8.80 -14.04 -7.65
CA GLU A 265 8.31 -12.80 -7.04
C GLU A 265 8.41 -11.61 -7.99
N CYS A 266 9.53 -11.48 -8.69
CA CYS A 266 9.90 -10.26 -9.42
C CYS A 266 9.98 -10.44 -10.95
N GLY A 267 9.93 -11.67 -11.45
CA GLY A 267 10.18 -11.97 -12.85
C GLY A 267 11.68 -11.98 -13.21
N PRO A 268 12.01 -12.17 -14.51
CA PRO A 268 13.39 -12.22 -14.96
C PRO A 268 14.11 -10.89 -14.74
N VAL A 269 15.28 -10.97 -14.12
CA VAL A 269 16.21 -9.86 -13.98
C VAL A 269 16.90 -9.64 -15.33
N PRO A 270 16.86 -8.43 -15.91
CA PRO A 270 17.54 -8.14 -17.18
C PRO A 270 19.05 -8.41 -17.10
N GLU A 271 19.66 -8.86 -18.19
CA GLU A 271 21.12 -9.00 -18.26
C GLU A 271 21.80 -7.64 -18.02
N ASP A 272 22.93 -7.63 -17.30
CA ASP A 272 23.73 -6.44 -17.04
C ASP A 272 24.50 -6.04 -18.31
N ILE A 273 23.78 -5.38 -19.24
CA ILE A 273 24.34 -4.91 -20.51
C ILE A 273 24.96 -3.51 -20.41
N THR A 274 24.76 -2.75 -19.32
CA THR A 274 25.19 -1.33 -19.24
C THR A 274 25.61 -0.81 -17.84
N GLY A 275 25.98 -1.66 -16.88
CA GLY A 275 26.55 -1.23 -15.59
C GLY A 275 25.60 -1.43 -14.40
N PRO A 276 25.97 -0.96 -13.19
CA PRO A 276 25.47 -1.44 -11.88
C PRO A 276 23.98 -1.19 -11.55
N ASN A 277 23.13 -0.94 -12.54
CA ASN A 277 21.71 -0.63 -12.43
C ASN A 277 20.80 -1.69 -13.10
N ALA A 278 21.23 -2.96 -13.17
CA ALA A 278 20.40 -4.06 -13.66
C ALA A 278 19.27 -4.48 -12.68
N ASP A 279 19.11 -3.78 -11.55
CA ASP A 279 18.01 -4.01 -10.62
C ASP A 279 16.67 -3.59 -11.26
N SER A 280 15.73 -4.54 -11.33
CA SER A 280 14.34 -4.30 -11.74
C SER A 280 13.58 -3.38 -10.77
N GLY A 281 14.10 -3.18 -9.56
CA GLY A 281 13.47 -2.39 -8.51
C GLY A 281 12.50 -3.14 -7.63
N CYS A 282 12.15 -4.36 -8.01
CA CYS A 282 11.28 -5.22 -7.22
C CYS A 282 11.92 -5.49 -5.86
N LEU A 283 11.13 -5.37 -4.79
CA LEU A 283 11.61 -5.45 -3.41
C LEU A 283 12.63 -4.38 -2.99
N SER A 284 12.85 -3.36 -3.84
CA SER A 284 13.62 -2.14 -3.55
C SER A 284 12.69 -0.93 -3.48
N PHE A 285 11.88 -0.71 -4.52
CA PHE A 285 10.94 0.42 -4.66
C PHE A 285 9.55 0.03 -5.19
N THR A 286 9.40 -1.16 -5.78
CA THR A 286 8.10 -1.73 -6.22
C THR A 286 7.74 -2.99 -5.44
N THR A 287 6.44 -3.24 -5.32
CA THR A 287 5.92 -4.49 -4.76
C THR A 287 6.18 -5.67 -5.71
N PRO A 288 6.42 -6.89 -5.17
CA PRO A 288 6.55 -8.08 -6.02
C PRO A 288 5.19 -8.47 -6.60
N GLN A 289 5.19 -9.23 -7.70
CA GLN A 289 3.97 -9.71 -8.36
C GLN A 289 3.21 -10.72 -7.49
N ARG A 290 3.93 -11.39 -6.59
CA ARG A 290 3.46 -12.45 -5.68
C ARG A 290 4.52 -12.67 -4.60
N ALA A 291 4.15 -13.31 -3.50
CA ALA A 291 5.07 -13.68 -2.43
C ALA A 291 4.90 -15.15 -2.06
N LEU A 292 6.00 -15.82 -1.71
CA LEU A 292 5.96 -17.22 -1.30
C LEU A 292 5.50 -17.35 0.16
N LEU A 293 4.36 -17.99 0.37
CA LEU A 293 3.86 -18.37 1.69
C LEU A 293 4.53 -19.68 2.16
N LEU A 294 5.36 -19.58 3.18
CA LEU A 294 6.08 -20.72 3.73
C LEU A 294 5.17 -21.62 4.58
N THR A 295 5.49 -22.93 4.58
CA THR A 295 4.99 -23.83 5.63
C THR A 295 5.63 -23.48 6.99
N PRO A 296 5.04 -23.94 8.11
CA PRO A 296 5.66 -23.77 9.42
C PRO A 296 7.05 -24.42 9.54
N GLU A 297 7.29 -25.55 8.87
CA GLU A 297 8.60 -26.23 8.80
C GLU A 297 9.61 -25.37 8.03
N GLN A 298 9.23 -24.89 6.85
CA GLN A 298 10.08 -24.02 6.03
C GLN A 298 10.42 -22.72 6.76
N SER A 299 9.42 -22.10 7.38
CA SER A 299 9.61 -20.88 8.19
C SER A 299 10.66 -21.08 9.28
N ARG A 300 10.64 -22.22 9.98
CA ARG A 300 11.64 -22.58 10.99
C ARG A 300 13.02 -22.79 10.38
N SER A 301 13.11 -23.53 9.27
CA SER A 301 14.37 -23.79 8.58
C SER A 301 15.04 -22.50 8.10
N VAL A 302 14.30 -21.60 7.46
CA VAL A 302 14.83 -20.31 7.01
C VAL A 302 15.21 -19.43 8.22
N SER A 303 14.38 -19.40 9.26
CA SER A 303 14.69 -18.63 10.48
C SER A 303 15.97 -19.11 11.17
N ASN A 304 16.26 -20.40 11.13
CA ASN A 304 17.50 -20.97 11.66
C ASN A 304 18.71 -20.54 10.81
N LEU A 305 18.60 -20.55 9.48
CA LEU A 305 19.65 -20.04 8.59
C LEU A 305 19.93 -18.55 8.82
N LEU A 306 18.89 -17.77 9.11
CA LEU A 306 18.98 -16.36 9.47
C LEU A 306 19.46 -16.12 10.91
N HIS A 307 19.74 -17.15 11.69
CA HIS A 307 20.14 -17.05 13.10
C HIS A 307 19.17 -16.20 13.95
N GLY A 308 17.86 -16.36 13.71
CA GLY A 308 16.81 -15.60 14.39
C GLY A 308 16.66 -14.15 13.93
N ARG A 309 17.40 -13.71 12.91
CA ARG A 309 17.17 -12.43 12.22
C ARG A 309 16.01 -12.57 11.24
N LEU A 310 15.44 -11.44 10.85
CA LEU A 310 14.35 -11.39 9.87
C LEU A 310 14.85 -11.15 8.45
N SER A 311 16.12 -10.76 8.28
CA SER A 311 16.76 -10.65 6.98
C SER A 311 18.24 -10.98 7.04
N GLY A 312 18.80 -11.35 5.89
CA GLY A 312 20.21 -11.66 5.73
C GLY A 312 20.59 -11.89 4.26
N GLU A 313 21.88 -11.79 3.96
CA GLU A 313 22.44 -12.07 2.65
C GLU A 313 22.88 -13.52 2.56
N PHE A 314 22.67 -14.13 1.39
CA PHE A 314 23.10 -15.49 1.09
C PHE A 314 23.73 -15.59 -0.29
N TYR A 315 24.75 -16.44 -0.38
CA TYR A 315 25.35 -16.87 -1.63
C TYR A 315 24.69 -18.16 -2.12
N GLU A 316 24.30 -18.22 -3.38
CA GLU A 316 23.75 -19.42 -4.00
C GLU A 316 24.77 -20.07 -4.96
N PRO A 317 25.37 -21.24 -4.62
CA PRO A 317 26.44 -21.83 -5.42
C PRO A 317 25.99 -22.31 -6.80
N ALA A 318 24.72 -22.70 -6.93
CA ALA A 318 24.17 -23.20 -8.19
C ALA A 318 24.14 -22.13 -9.28
N THR A 319 23.93 -20.86 -8.90
CA THR A 319 23.88 -19.72 -9.81
C THR A 319 25.10 -18.82 -9.72
N GLY A 320 25.87 -18.90 -8.63
CA GLY A 320 27.01 -18.02 -8.37
C GLY A 320 26.58 -16.60 -7.98
N LEU A 321 25.32 -16.39 -7.62
CA LEU A 321 24.72 -15.09 -7.33
C LEU A 321 24.48 -14.89 -5.84
N TYR A 322 24.28 -13.62 -5.45
CA TYR A 322 23.97 -13.21 -4.08
C TYR A 322 22.53 -12.72 -3.99
N TYR A 323 21.90 -12.95 -2.84
CA TYR A 323 20.51 -12.61 -2.61
C TYR A 323 20.30 -12.07 -1.20
N THR A 324 19.49 -11.03 -1.07
CA THR A 324 18.89 -10.62 0.19
C THR A 324 17.64 -11.46 0.43
N VAL A 325 17.60 -12.18 1.55
CA VAL A 325 16.43 -12.96 2.00
C VAL A 325 15.76 -12.23 3.15
N MET A 326 14.44 -12.13 3.09
CA MET A 326 13.60 -11.46 4.10
C MET A 326 12.45 -12.38 4.51
N LEU A 327 12.24 -12.52 5.83
CA LEU A 327 11.12 -13.24 6.43
C LEU A 327 10.17 -12.25 7.09
N ARG A 328 8.98 -12.12 6.50
CA ARG A 328 7.94 -11.23 7.00
C ARG A 328 6.81 -12.04 7.62
N ALA A 329 6.52 -11.82 8.90
CA ALA A 329 5.36 -12.41 9.55
C ALA A 329 4.07 -11.90 8.87
N LEU A 330 3.11 -12.80 8.65
CA LEU A 330 1.80 -12.41 8.12
C LEU A 330 0.99 -11.72 9.21
N LEU A 331 0.24 -10.69 8.82
CA LEU A 331 -0.80 -10.04 9.61
C LEU A 331 -2.05 -10.94 9.73
N PRO A 332 -2.94 -10.70 10.72
CA PRO A 332 -4.13 -11.51 10.93
C PRO A 332 -5.03 -11.70 9.70
N ASP A 333 -5.22 -10.65 8.90
CA ASP A 333 -6.10 -10.65 7.72
C ASP A 333 -5.44 -11.26 6.47
N GLU A 334 -4.12 -11.23 6.39
CA GLU A 334 -3.38 -11.58 5.17
C GLU A 334 -3.53 -13.06 4.80
N LEU A 335 -3.64 -13.93 5.80
CA LEU A 335 -3.79 -15.37 5.54
C LEU A 335 -5.18 -15.71 4.99
N SER A 336 -6.25 -15.14 5.55
CA SER A 336 -7.62 -15.41 5.10
C SER A 336 -7.91 -14.75 3.74
N GLN A 337 -7.26 -13.63 3.45
CA GLN A 337 -7.37 -12.96 2.15
C GLN A 337 -6.42 -13.53 1.08
N GLY A 338 -5.40 -14.30 1.46
CA GLY A 338 -4.40 -14.82 0.52
C GLY A 338 -3.58 -13.71 -0.13
N VAL A 339 -3.38 -12.59 0.56
CA VAL A 339 -2.60 -11.45 0.06
C VAL A 339 -1.72 -10.89 1.17
N LEU A 340 -0.59 -10.32 0.76
CA LEU A 340 0.37 -9.64 1.60
C LEU A 340 0.16 -8.13 1.42
N ALA A 341 -0.11 -7.43 2.52
CA ALA A 341 -0.31 -5.99 2.50
C ALA A 341 1.02 -5.27 2.40
N MET A 342 1.35 -4.81 1.20
CA MET A 342 2.54 -4.02 0.89
C MET A 342 2.15 -2.81 0.05
N TYR A 343 2.99 -1.78 0.08
CA TYR A 343 2.80 -0.60 -0.75
C TYR A 343 4.16 -0.07 -1.19
N GLY A 344 4.41 -0.12 -2.50
CA GLY A 344 5.61 0.41 -3.12
C GLY A 344 5.52 1.92 -3.30
N SER A 345 6.66 2.60 -3.24
CA SER A 345 6.70 4.05 -3.44
C SER A 345 6.29 4.46 -4.87
N GLN A 346 6.38 3.55 -5.83
CA GLN A 346 5.93 3.75 -7.21
C GLN A 346 4.55 3.15 -7.52
N ASP A 347 3.86 2.59 -6.52
CA ASP A 347 2.52 2.04 -6.71
C ASP A 347 1.50 3.19 -6.69
N LEU A 348 0.73 3.35 -7.78
CA LEU A 348 -0.29 4.41 -7.89
C LEU A 348 -1.58 4.06 -7.13
N THR A 349 -1.77 2.78 -6.82
CA THR A 349 -2.93 2.23 -6.13
C THR A 349 -2.48 1.07 -5.26
N TYR A 350 -3.03 0.95 -4.05
CA TYR A 350 -2.81 -0.26 -3.25
C TYR A 350 -3.41 -1.47 -3.96
N SER A 351 -2.57 -2.46 -4.24
CA SER A 351 -2.95 -3.80 -4.63
C SER A 351 -2.25 -4.76 -3.68
N GLY A 352 -3.02 -5.58 -2.95
CA GLY A 352 -2.42 -6.64 -2.13
C GLY A 352 -1.57 -7.57 -2.99
N VAL A 353 -0.41 -7.99 -2.50
CA VAL A 353 0.50 -8.90 -3.20
C VAL A 353 0.00 -10.34 -2.98
N PRO A 354 -0.39 -11.09 -4.02
CA PRO A 354 -0.90 -12.46 -3.85
C PRO A 354 0.08 -13.37 -3.11
N LEU A 355 -0.42 -14.09 -2.11
CA LEU A 355 0.32 -15.13 -1.40
C LEU A 355 0.08 -16.48 -2.07
N GLN A 356 1.16 -17.17 -2.40
CA GLN A 356 1.08 -18.51 -2.98
C GLN A 356 1.83 -19.51 -2.13
N GLN A 357 1.22 -20.66 -1.89
CA GLN A 357 1.83 -21.80 -1.23
C GLN A 357 1.98 -22.95 -2.24
N GLY A 358 3.02 -23.76 -2.07
CA GLY A 358 3.25 -24.94 -2.89
C GLY A 358 4.55 -24.88 -3.69
N PRO A 359 4.77 -25.83 -4.62
CA PRO A 359 5.99 -25.86 -5.40
C PRO A 359 6.10 -24.59 -6.25
N LEU A 360 7.28 -24.01 -6.29
CA LEU A 360 7.57 -22.91 -7.20
C LEU A 360 7.49 -23.43 -8.64
N PRO A 361 7.00 -22.61 -9.59
CA PRO A 361 7.03 -22.96 -11.00
C PRO A 361 8.48 -23.28 -11.40
N THR A 362 8.69 -24.41 -12.06
CA THR A 362 9.97 -24.70 -12.68
C THR A 362 10.16 -23.67 -13.79
N ALA A 363 11.20 -22.84 -13.67
CA ALA A 363 11.52 -21.85 -14.69
C ALA A 363 11.66 -22.59 -16.03
N THR A 364 10.77 -22.29 -16.97
CA THR A 364 10.92 -22.74 -18.35
C THR A 364 11.92 -21.80 -18.98
N SER A 365 13.09 -22.37 -19.30
CA SER A 365 14.22 -21.71 -19.97
C SER A 365 13.85 -21.11 -21.31
#